data_AF-A0A6J4UYS5-F1
#
_entry.id   AF-A0A6J4UYS5-F1
#
_cell.length_a   1.000
_cell.length_b   1.000
_cell.length_c   1.000
_cell.angle_alpha   90.00
_cell.angle_beta   90.00
_cell.angle_gamma   90.00
#
_symmetry.space_group_name_H-M   'P 1'
#
loop_
_entity.id
_entity.type
_entity.pdbx_description
1 polymer ?
#
loop_
_entity_poly.entity_id
_entity_poly.type
_entity_poly.pdbx_seq_one_letter_code
_entity_poly.pdbx_strand_id
1 'polypeptide(L)'
;MLAFIDELARNATPDQLTVIVLDNASFHTAANVKERREVWEEKNVLLRYLPPYAPHLNPIEALWKRLKCFLLPRRCYGSVAQLRQALLEALNLLGAIRVNSSVGEAYNRTMQPKDKPQRVTMAQVAKLAGVSLMTASYTFSRPERVSAASRAKVLEVAARLGYAGPDPAARSLRYGSTRTLGLVLGEHLTYAFEDQQAAVFLAGVAEICAERGYGLLLVPISGAKDDPKRVASAAVDAFIIWTTTDDDPILEAVAASQRPAVVHGGPARDGFSLVSIDNRAAARMMAVRTFASAKRPGIISQPLDRARETVLALGVEPTTALFPVTRERLLGFRDAAEALGFPWSSVLVGVAATNHDREAQSLAAQMLERGTPVDAVAAMSDLQAVGVLDAAKAANVRVPDDLKVSGWDDSPAASENQLSSVRQDLRAQGVACARLALGEDSELFGDDWSLVIRSSTS
;
A
#
# COMPACT_ATOMS: atom_id res chain seq x y z
N MET A 1 3.14 -35.64 -5.31
CA MET A 1 1.96 -35.38 -4.46
C MET A 1 0.93 -36.51 -4.56
N LEU A 2 0.35 -36.81 -5.74
CA LEU A 2 -0.60 -37.93 -5.86
C LEU A 2 0.00 -39.28 -5.47
N ALA A 3 1.21 -39.58 -5.96
CA ALA A 3 1.95 -40.78 -5.54
C ALA A 3 2.20 -40.86 -4.02
N PHE A 4 2.30 -39.72 -3.34
CA PHE A 4 2.47 -39.67 -1.88
C PHE A 4 1.15 -39.95 -1.15
N ILE A 5 0.03 -39.42 -1.65
CA ILE A 5 -1.31 -39.74 -1.12
C ILE A 5 -1.65 -41.21 -1.38
N ASP A 6 -1.32 -41.74 -2.57
CA ASP A 6 -1.49 -43.15 -2.90
C ASP A 6 -0.64 -44.04 -1.98
N GLU A 7 0.58 -43.62 -1.63
CA GLU A 7 1.43 -44.34 -0.70
C GLU A 7 0.91 -44.28 0.74
N LEU A 8 0.37 -43.15 1.18
CA LEU A 8 -0.34 -43.03 2.46
C LEU A 8 -1.57 -43.94 2.50
N ALA A 9 -2.39 -43.95 1.44
CA ALA A 9 -3.56 -44.80 1.35
C ALA A 9 -3.22 -46.31 1.32
N ARG A 10 -2.08 -46.69 0.73
CA ARG A 10 -1.58 -48.08 0.80
C ARG A 10 -1.16 -48.51 2.20
N ASN A 11 -0.68 -47.56 3.01
CA ASN A 11 -0.18 -47.80 4.35
C ASN A 11 -1.19 -47.47 5.45
N ALA A 12 -2.38 -46.98 5.10
CA ALA A 12 -3.44 -46.64 6.04
C ALA A 12 -4.08 -47.93 6.58
N THR A 13 -4.27 -47.98 7.90
CA THR A 13 -4.98 -49.06 8.56
C THR A 13 -6.49 -48.83 8.49
N PRO A 14 -7.33 -49.85 8.22
CA PRO A 14 -8.77 -49.69 8.09
C PRO A 14 -9.44 -49.07 9.32
N ASP A 15 -8.84 -49.21 10.50
CA ASP A 15 -9.43 -48.80 11.77
C ASP A 15 -9.06 -47.36 12.18
N GLN A 16 -8.22 -46.69 11.38
CA GLN A 16 -7.69 -45.37 11.70
C GLN A 16 -8.02 -44.34 10.62
N LEU A 17 -8.74 -43.29 11.01
CA LEU A 17 -9.02 -42.17 10.11
C LEU A 17 -7.75 -41.34 9.89
N THR A 18 -7.34 -41.22 8.64
CA THR A 18 -6.22 -40.37 8.22
C THR A 18 -6.76 -39.15 7.49
N VAL A 19 -6.55 -37.95 8.04
CA VAL A 19 -7.02 -36.69 7.41
C VAL A 19 -5.82 -35.93 6.85
N ILE A 20 -5.83 -35.68 5.55
CA ILE A 20 -4.84 -34.86 4.85
C ILE A 20 -5.45 -33.47 4.64
N VAL A 21 -4.88 -32.48 5.32
CA VAL A 21 -5.30 -31.09 5.23
C VAL A 21 -4.47 -30.37 4.16
N LEU A 22 -5.15 -29.73 3.20
CA LEU A 22 -4.56 -29.04 2.07
C LEU A 22 -4.70 -27.52 2.26
N ASP A 23 -3.55 -26.85 2.31
CA ASP A 23 -3.45 -25.39 2.35
C ASP A 23 -3.05 -24.84 0.97
N ASN A 24 -3.92 -24.07 0.35
CA ASN A 24 -3.72 -23.36 -0.92
C ASN A 24 -3.14 -24.20 -2.09
N ALA A 25 -3.45 -25.49 -2.11
CA ALA A 25 -2.81 -26.47 -2.98
C ALA A 25 -3.50 -26.57 -4.36
N SER A 26 -3.11 -25.79 -5.38
CA SER A 26 -3.83 -25.66 -6.67
C SER A 26 -4.17 -26.97 -7.42
N PHE A 27 -3.43 -28.07 -7.22
CA PHE A 27 -3.67 -29.35 -7.89
C PHE A 27 -4.98 -30.04 -7.45
N HIS A 28 -5.58 -29.57 -6.37
CA HIS A 28 -6.70 -30.22 -5.73
C HIS A 28 -8.03 -30.17 -6.51
N THR A 29 -8.11 -29.28 -7.49
CA THR A 29 -9.23 -29.15 -8.43
C THR A 29 -9.02 -29.97 -9.70
N ALA A 30 -7.84 -30.57 -9.90
CA ALA A 30 -7.51 -31.32 -11.09
C ALA A 30 -8.35 -32.61 -11.21
N ALA A 31 -8.75 -32.95 -12.43
CA ALA A 31 -9.67 -34.06 -12.72
C ALA A 31 -9.19 -35.39 -12.13
N ASN A 32 -7.90 -35.67 -12.24
CA ASN A 32 -7.25 -36.87 -11.70
C ASN A 32 -7.26 -36.98 -10.16
N VAL A 33 -7.46 -35.87 -9.43
CA VAL A 33 -7.63 -35.88 -7.96
C VAL A 33 -9.06 -36.20 -7.59
N LYS A 34 -10.03 -35.70 -8.38
CA LYS A 34 -11.45 -36.00 -8.19
C LYS A 34 -11.72 -37.49 -8.44
N GLU A 35 -11.14 -38.05 -9.49
CA GLU A 35 -11.27 -39.47 -9.84
C GLU A 35 -10.68 -40.43 -8.79
N ARG A 36 -9.62 -40.02 -8.09
CA ARG A 36 -8.94 -40.85 -7.08
C ARG A 36 -9.44 -40.67 -5.66
N ARG A 37 -10.27 -39.65 -5.42
CA ARG A 37 -10.78 -39.32 -4.08
C ARG A 37 -11.56 -40.49 -3.48
N GLU A 38 -12.45 -41.10 -4.25
CA GLU A 38 -13.27 -42.23 -3.79
C GLU A 38 -12.40 -43.40 -3.30
N VAL A 39 -11.33 -43.72 -4.04
CA VAL A 39 -10.36 -44.77 -3.70
C VAL A 39 -9.62 -44.48 -2.38
N TRP A 40 -9.30 -43.21 -2.09
CA TRP A 40 -8.66 -42.82 -0.84
C TRP A 40 -9.64 -42.83 0.34
N GLU A 41 -10.89 -42.40 0.11
CA GLU A 41 -11.94 -42.37 1.13
C GLU A 41 -12.33 -43.80 1.56
N GLU A 42 -12.35 -44.77 0.64
CA GLU A 42 -12.50 -46.20 0.95
C GLU A 42 -11.40 -46.76 1.85
N LYS A 43 -10.23 -46.11 1.88
CA LYS A 43 -9.09 -46.44 2.75
C LYS A 43 -9.03 -45.57 4.01
N ASN A 44 -10.12 -44.90 4.36
CA ASN A 44 -10.21 -43.96 5.48
C ASN A 44 -9.21 -42.79 5.40
N VAL A 45 -8.81 -42.40 4.17
CA VAL A 45 -7.97 -41.23 3.91
C VAL A 45 -8.84 -40.09 3.37
N LEU A 46 -9.09 -39.08 4.19
CA LEU A 46 -9.91 -37.91 3.84
C LEU A 46 -9.05 -36.72 3.45
N LEU A 47 -9.33 -36.11 2.30
CA LEU A 47 -8.76 -34.82 1.94
C LEU A 47 -9.69 -33.70 2.44
N ARG A 48 -9.13 -32.71 3.14
CA ARG A 48 -9.84 -31.52 3.61
C ARG A 48 -9.11 -30.26 3.22
N TYR A 49 -9.85 -29.26 2.75
CA TYR A 49 -9.30 -27.93 2.48
C TYR A 49 -9.43 -27.08 3.72
N LEU A 50 -8.40 -26.29 4.00
CA LEU A 50 -8.57 -25.22 4.96
C LEU A 50 -9.56 -24.19 4.41
N PRO A 51 -10.50 -23.70 5.24
CA PRO A 51 -11.28 -22.52 4.91
C PRO A 51 -10.36 -21.32 4.60
N PRO A 52 -10.84 -20.33 3.84
CA PRO A 52 -10.13 -19.07 3.67
C PRO A 52 -9.79 -18.48 5.06
N TYR A 53 -8.49 -18.34 5.35
CA TYR A 53 -7.94 -17.80 6.59
C TYR A 53 -8.29 -18.58 7.88
N ALA A 54 -7.65 -19.74 8.05
CA ALA A 54 -7.74 -20.57 9.27
C ALA A 54 -6.36 -20.83 9.91
N PRO A 55 -5.64 -19.79 10.38
CA PRO A 55 -4.28 -19.91 10.94
C PRO A 55 -4.21 -20.86 12.16
N HIS A 56 -5.31 -20.96 12.92
CA HIS A 56 -5.47 -21.84 14.07
C HIS A 56 -5.58 -23.33 13.70
N LEU A 57 -5.91 -23.64 12.43
CA LEU A 57 -5.98 -25.00 11.89
C LEU A 57 -4.79 -25.33 10.98
N ASN A 58 -3.81 -24.43 10.88
CA ASN A 58 -2.65 -24.58 10.02
C ASN A 58 -1.34 -24.60 10.85
N PRO A 59 -0.97 -25.74 11.45
CA PRO A 59 0.24 -25.85 12.26
C PRO A 59 1.51 -25.41 11.53
N ILE A 60 1.50 -25.49 10.18
CA ILE A 60 2.63 -25.06 9.36
C ILE A 60 2.82 -23.54 9.38
N GLU A 61 1.78 -22.74 9.64
CA GLU A 61 1.91 -21.29 9.78
C GLU A 61 2.67 -20.91 11.05
N ALA A 62 2.41 -21.60 12.16
CA ALA A 62 3.19 -21.42 13.39
C ALA A 62 4.65 -21.84 13.17
N LEU A 63 4.88 -22.93 12.45
CA LEU A 63 6.22 -23.36 12.04
C LEU A 63 6.91 -22.32 11.14
N TRP A 64 6.22 -21.81 10.14
CA TRP A 64 6.72 -20.78 9.22
C TRP A 64 6.99 -19.46 9.92
N LYS A 65 6.13 -19.05 10.86
CA LYS A 65 6.37 -17.89 11.72
C LYS A 65 7.65 -18.08 12.52
N ARG A 66 7.86 -19.27 13.10
CA ARG A 66 9.06 -19.58 13.87
C ARG A 66 10.33 -19.60 13.01
N LEU A 67 10.23 -20.21 11.83
CA LEU A 67 11.29 -20.22 10.81
C LEU A 67 11.65 -18.79 10.39
N LYS A 68 10.68 -17.98 9.94
CA LYS A 68 10.92 -16.63 9.42
C LYS A 68 11.40 -15.65 10.49
N CYS A 69 10.85 -15.70 11.70
CA CYS A 69 11.11 -14.69 12.71
C CYS A 69 12.34 -15.01 13.58
N PHE A 70 12.66 -16.28 13.79
CA PHE A 70 13.67 -16.67 14.78
C PHE A 70 14.82 -17.48 14.20
N LEU A 71 14.55 -18.40 13.26
CA LEU A 71 15.58 -19.30 12.73
C LEU A 71 16.19 -18.80 11.40
N LEU A 72 15.50 -17.92 10.69
CA LEU A 72 15.92 -17.31 9.41
C LEU A 72 15.82 -15.78 9.46
N PRO A 73 16.48 -15.09 10.42
CA PRO A 73 16.31 -13.65 10.63
C PRO A 73 16.86 -12.78 9.49
N ARG A 74 17.70 -13.34 8.60
CA ARG A 74 18.20 -12.65 7.40
C ARG A 74 17.14 -12.72 6.30
N ARG A 75 16.36 -11.64 6.14
CA ARG A 75 15.24 -11.56 5.20
C ARG A 75 15.65 -11.65 3.72
N CYS A 76 16.94 -11.55 3.40
CA CYS A 76 17.48 -11.60 2.04
C CYS A 76 18.58 -12.65 1.91
N TYR A 77 18.46 -13.52 0.90
CA TYR A 77 19.47 -14.51 0.51
C TYR A 77 19.98 -14.17 -0.90
N GLY A 78 21.29 -14.28 -1.13
CA GLY A 78 21.93 -13.93 -2.40
C GLY A 78 21.67 -14.94 -3.52
N SER A 79 21.08 -16.10 -3.21
CA SER A 79 20.64 -17.08 -4.21
C SER A 79 19.59 -18.04 -3.65
N VAL A 80 18.87 -18.70 -4.56
CA VAL A 80 17.94 -19.80 -4.22
C VAL A 80 18.65 -20.94 -3.50
N ALA A 81 19.92 -21.21 -3.83
CA ALA A 81 20.73 -22.21 -3.16
C ALA A 81 21.00 -21.84 -1.69
N GLN A 82 21.32 -20.58 -1.41
CA GLN A 82 21.53 -20.08 -0.04
C GLN A 82 20.24 -20.12 0.79
N LEU A 83 19.10 -19.73 0.19
CA LEU A 83 17.79 -19.84 0.86
C LEU A 83 17.45 -21.29 1.19
N ARG A 84 17.68 -22.21 0.24
CA ARG A 84 17.44 -23.65 0.44
C ARG A 84 18.30 -24.22 1.55
N GLN A 85 19.58 -23.86 1.60
CA GLN A 85 20.51 -24.32 2.63
C GLN A 85 20.05 -23.85 4.02
N ALA A 86 19.70 -22.57 4.15
CA ALA A 86 19.22 -22.02 5.41
C ALA A 86 17.90 -22.66 5.87
N LEU A 87 16.97 -22.93 4.94
CA LEU A 87 15.74 -23.66 5.24
C LEU A 87 16.02 -25.09 5.74
N LEU A 88 16.96 -25.81 5.11
CA LEU A 88 17.33 -27.16 5.54
C LEU A 88 17.96 -27.15 6.93
N GLU A 89 18.85 -26.21 7.22
CA GLU A 89 19.46 -26.04 8.54
C GLU A 89 18.41 -25.73 9.61
N ALA A 90 17.48 -24.81 9.33
CA ALA A 90 16.43 -24.46 10.26
C ALA A 90 15.42 -25.61 10.49
N LEU A 91 15.12 -26.41 9.46
CA LEU A 91 14.28 -27.60 9.61
C LEU A 91 15.00 -28.71 10.40
N ASN A 92 16.31 -28.88 10.22
CA ASN A 92 17.11 -29.82 11.02
C ASN A 92 17.16 -29.40 12.49
N LEU A 93 17.28 -28.10 12.80
CA LEU A 93 17.23 -27.57 14.16
C LEU A 93 15.87 -27.82 14.85
N LEU A 94 14.81 -27.97 14.07
CA LEU A 94 13.47 -28.31 14.55
C LEU A 94 13.24 -29.83 14.68
N GLY A 95 14.27 -30.65 14.47
CA GLY A 95 14.22 -32.10 14.66
C GLY A 95 13.69 -32.87 13.44
N ALA A 96 13.75 -32.31 12.22
CA ALA A 96 13.35 -33.02 11.02
C ALA A 96 14.25 -34.26 10.77
N ILE A 97 13.65 -35.46 10.75
CA ILE A 97 14.38 -36.74 10.64
C ILE A 97 14.70 -37.10 9.18
N ARG A 98 13.90 -36.60 8.21
CA ARG A 98 14.12 -36.74 6.76
C ARG A 98 13.55 -35.56 6.00
N VAL A 99 14.37 -34.90 5.18
CA VAL A 99 13.89 -33.91 4.19
C VAL A 99 14.04 -34.50 2.78
N ASN A 100 12.96 -35.09 2.26
CA ASN A 100 12.91 -35.53 0.86
C ASN A 100 12.59 -34.32 -0.03
N SER A 101 13.61 -33.61 -0.51
CA SER A 101 13.41 -32.60 -1.56
C SER A 101 13.33 -33.27 -2.93
N SER A 102 12.17 -33.83 -3.31
CA SER A 102 11.96 -34.39 -4.65
C SER A 102 11.50 -33.37 -5.69
N VAL A 103 11.65 -32.07 -5.43
CA VAL A 103 11.33 -31.00 -6.38
C VAL A 103 12.63 -30.28 -6.76
N GLY A 104 13.47 -30.97 -7.54
CA GLY A 104 14.81 -30.48 -7.90
C GLY A 104 15.12 -30.42 -9.40
N GLU A 105 14.47 -31.21 -10.25
CA GLU A 105 14.90 -31.34 -11.67
C GLU A 105 13.82 -30.99 -12.70
N ALA A 106 12.55 -30.83 -12.31
CA ALA A 106 11.47 -30.53 -13.24
C ALA A 106 11.31 -29.03 -13.59
N TYR A 107 11.99 -28.13 -12.90
CA TYR A 107 11.81 -26.67 -13.06
C TYR A 107 12.90 -25.97 -13.90
N ASN A 108 13.84 -26.74 -14.46
CA ASN A 108 14.83 -26.24 -15.43
C ASN A 108 14.44 -26.54 -16.89
N ARG A 109 13.14 -26.74 -17.17
CA ARG A 109 12.66 -26.41 -18.51
C ARG A 109 12.48 -24.90 -18.55
N THR A 110 13.45 -24.24 -19.19
CA THR A 110 13.18 -22.99 -19.91
C THR A 110 11.81 -23.10 -20.56
N MET A 111 10.83 -22.35 -20.06
CA MET A 111 9.62 -22.08 -20.81
C MET A 111 10.07 -21.32 -22.05
N GLN A 112 10.36 -22.07 -23.12
CA GLN A 112 10.38 -21.48 -24.43
C GLN A 112 8.96 -20.96 -24.72
N PRO A 113 8.83 -19.79 -25.35
CA PRO A 113 7.54 -19.16 -25.63
C PRO A 113 6.83 -19.91 -26.76
N LYS A 114 6.32 -21.11 -26.50
CA LYS A 114 5.39 -21.80 -27.39
C LYS A 114 4.29 -22.43 -26.53
N ASP A 115 3.06 -22.08 -26.89
CA ASP A 115 1.77 -22.46 -26.28
C ASP A 115 1.24 -21.52 -25.20
N LYS A 116 1.06 -20.23 -25.57
CA LYS A 116 -0.12 -19.51 -25.07
C LYS A 116 -1.35 -20.26 -25.61
N PRO A 117 -2.31 -20.72 -24.78
CA PRO A 117 -3.57 -21.23 -25.29
C PRO A 117 -4.16 -20.17 -26.23
N GLN A 118 -4.45 -20.56 -27.46
CA GLN A 118 -4.86 -19.65 -28.51
C GLN A 118 -6.22 -19.04 -28.10
N ARG A 119 -6.18 -17.82 -27.54
CA ARG A 119 -7.40 -17.13 -27.08
C ARG A 119 -8.36 -17.03 -28.25
N VAL A 120 -9.60 -17.47 -28.04
CA VAL A 120 -10.67 -17.28 -29.01
C VAL A 120 -10.78 -15.78 -29.33
N THR A 121 -10.82 -15.46 -30.61
CA THR A 121 -10.82 -14.07 -31.10
C THR A 121 -12.20 -13.62 -31.53
N MET A 122 -12.45 -12.31 -31.51
CA MET A 122 -13.68 -11.72 -32.05
C MET A 122 -13.91 -12.11 -33.52
N ALA A 123 -12.83 -12.30 -34.29
CA ALA A 123 -12.89 -12.72 -35.68
C ALA A 123 -13.44 -14.16 -35.82
N GLN A 124 -13.03 -15.07 -34.93
CA GLN A 124 -13.58 -16.44 -34.91
C GLN A 124 -15.06 -16.44 -34.52
N VAL A 125 -15.45 -15.63 -33.53
CA VAL A 125 -16.86 -15.48 -33.13
C VAL A 125 -17.70 -14.91 -34.27
N ALA A 126 -17.24 -13.85 -34.93
CA ALA A 126 -17.95 -13.23 -36.06
C ALA A 126 -18.16 -14.24 -37.21
N LYS A 127 -17.10 -14.99 -37.55
CA LYS A 127 -17.15 -16.02 -38.60
C LYS A 127 -18.14 -17.12 -38.27
N LEU A 128 -18.12 -17.66 -37.05
CA LEU A 128 -19.01 -18.75 -36.62
C LEU A 128 -20.47 -18.29 -36.43
N ALA A 129 -20.69 -17.02 -36.07
CA ALA A 129 -22.03 -16.42 -35.97
C ALA A 129 -22.59 -15.97 -37.33
N GLY A 130 -21.79 -16.02 -38.41
CA GLY A 130 -22.21 -15.60 -39.75
C GLY A 130 -22.46 -14.10 -39.88
N VAL A 131 -21.73 -13.27 -39.11
CA VAL A 131 -21.88 -11.81 -39.12
C VAL A 131 -20.55 -11.11 -39.43
N SER A 132 -20.60 -9.82 -39.76
CA SER A 132 -19.38 -9.02 -39.92
C SER A 132 -18.63 -8.84 -38.59
N LEU A 133 -17.32 -8.61 -38.65
CA LEU A 133 -16.49 -8.22 -37.49
C LEU A 133 -17.06 -6.99 -36.76
N MET A 134 -17.63 -6.05 -37.52
CA MET A 134 -18.25 -4.84 -36.98
C MET A 134 -19.53 -5.16 -36.19
N THR A 135 -20.37 -6.06 -36.72
CA THR A 135 -21.58 -6.54 -36.04
C THR A 135 -21.23 -7.28 -34.75
N ALA A 136 -20.22 -8.16 -34.78
CA ALA A 136 -19.73 -8.82 -33.57
C ALA A 136 -19.18 -7.80 -32.55
N SER A 137 -18.43 -6.78 -33.00
CA SER A 137 -17.92 -5.72 -32.12
C SER A 137 -19.04 -4.89 -31.50
N TYR A 138 -20.08 -4.53 -32.26
CA TYR A 138 -21.23 -3.77 -31.76
C TYR A 138 -22.09 -4.58 -30.80
N THR A 139 -22.20 -5.90 -30.97
CA THR A 139 -22.89 -6.75 -29.98
C THR A 139 -22.35 -6.55 -28.55
N PHE A 140 -21.04 -6.37 -28.40
CA PHE A 140 -20.41 -6.14 -27.09
C PHE A 140 -20.28 -4.66 -26.69
N SER A 141 -20.23 -3.73 -27.65
CA SER A 141 -19.91 -2.31 -27.36
C SER A 141 -21.05 -1.32 -27.59
N ARG A 142 -22.00 -1.64 -28.47
CA ARG A 142 -23.14 -0.82 -28.90
C ARG A 142 -24.33 -1.73 -29.26
N PRO A 143 -24.87 -2.49 -28.29
CA PRO A 143 -25.88 -3.51 -28.56
C PRO A 143 -27.15 -2.96 -29.22
N GLU A 144 -27.46 -1.69 -29.02
CA GLU A 144 -28.57 -0.95 -29.63
C GLU A 144 -28.43 -0.79 -31.16
N ARG A 145 -27.21 -0.88 -31.70
CA ARG A 145 -26.92 -0.81 -33.15
C ARG A 145 -26.99 -2.15 -33.86
N VAL A 146 -27.35 -3.22 -33.15
CA VAL A 146 -27.40 -4.59 -33.70
C VAL A 146 -28.81 -5.13 -33.53
N SER A 147 -29.35 -5.75 -34.59
CA SER A 147 -30.66 -6.41 -34.50
C SER A 147 -30.65 -7.48 -33.40
N ALA A 148 -31.79 -7.66 -32.72
CA ALA A 148 -31.91 -8.66 -31.65
C ALA A 148 -31.50 -10.06 -32.12
N ALA A 149 -31.84 -10.42 -33.37
CA ALA A 149 -31.49 -11.70 -33.98
C ALA A 149 -29.97 -11.87 -34.18
N SER A 150 -29.28 -10.87 -34.74
CA SER A 150 -27.82 -10.92 -34.93
C SER A 150 -27.07 -10.89 -33.60
N ARG A 151 -27.58 -10.13 -32.63
CA ARG A 151 -27.03 -10.06 -31.28
C ARG A 151 -27.10 -11.42 -30.57
N ALA A 152 -28.26 -12.08 -30.63
CA ALA A 152 -28.46 -13.41 -30.05
C ALA A 152 -27.48 -14.45 -30.62
N LYS A 153 -27.34 -14.52 -31.95
CA LYS A 153 -26.39 -15.43 -32.62
C LYS A 153 -24.94 -15.21 -32.18
N VAL A 154 -24.51 -13.95 -32.06
CA VAL A 154 -23.16 -13.62 -31.63
C VAL A 154 -22.92 -14.03 -30.17
N LEU A 155 -23.86 -13.75 -29.27
CA LEU A 155 -23.74 -14.10 -27.85
C LEU A 155 -23.76 -15.62 -27.62
N GLU A 156 -24.59 -16.36 -28.37
CA GLU A 156 -24.63 -17.83 -28.31
C GLU A 156 -23.29 -18.44 -28.75
N VAL A 157 -22.75 -18.00 -29.89
CA VAL A 157 -21.45 -18.48 -30.38
C VAL A 157 -20.32 -18.08 -29.44
N ALA A 158 -20.35 -16.87 -28.90
CA ALA A 158 -19.37 -16.40 -27.92
C ALA A 158 -19.37 -17.27 -26.66
N ALA A 159 -20.54 -17.56 -26.10
CA ALA A 159 -20.70 -18.44 -24.94
C ALA A 159 -20.18 -19.86 -25.23
N ARG A 160 -20.55 -20.43 -26.39
CA ARG A 160 -20.09 -21.77 -26.81
C ARG A 160 -18.56 -21.87 -26.94
N LEU A 161 -17.91 -20.79 -27.35
CA LEU A 161 -16.45 -20.75 -27.52
C LEU A 161 -15.71 -20.25 -26.27
N GLY A 162 -16.41 -19.93 -25.17
CA GLY A 162 -15.79 -19.33 -23.99
C GLY A 162 -15.22 -17.93 -24.23
N TYR A 163 -15.74 -17.20 -25.23
CA TYR A 163 -15.32 -15.84 -25.55
C TYR A 163 -16.15 -14.82 -24.74
N ALA A 164 -15.53 -14.22 -23.73
CA ALA A 164 -16.20 -13.23 -22.86
C ALA A 164 -16.40 -11.85 -23.53
N GLY A 165 -15.86 -11.64 -24.73
CA GLY A 165 -15.87 -10.35 -25.43
C GLY A 165 -14.47 -9.85 -25.77
N PRO A 166 -14.35 -8.66 -26.39
CA PRO A 166 -13.06 -8.07 -26.74
C PRO A 166 -12.16 -7.89 -25.53
N ASP A 167 -10.87 -8.22 -25.70
CA ASP A 167 -9.85 -8.05 -24.66
C ASP A 167 -9.82 -6.58 -24.23
N PRO A 168 -9.97 -6.25 -22.93
CA PRO A 168 -9.85 -4.89 -22.44
C PRO A 168 -8.58 -4.19 -22.91
N ALA A 169 -7.44 -4.90 -23.03
CA ALA A 169 -6.20 -4.32 -23.55
C ALA A 169 -6.31 -3.92 -25.04
N ALA A 170 -6.99 -4.73 -25.86
CA ALA A 170 -7.25 -4.40 -27.26
C ALA A 170 -8.31 -3.29 -27.40
N ARG A 171 -9.25 -3.21 -26.45
CA ARG A 171 -10.21 -2.11 -26.33
C ARG A 171 -9.48 -0.80 -26.04
N SER A 172 -8.52 -0.79 -25.11
CA SER A 172 -7.76 0.41 -24.75
C SER A 172 -6.96 0.99 -25.91
N LEU A 173 -6.32 0.12 -26.71
CA LEU A 173 -5.60 0.53 -27.92
C LEU A 173 -6.52 1.18 -28.97
N ARG A 174 -7.75 0.66 -29.12
CA ARG A 174 -8.73 1.19 -30.08
C ARG A 174 -9.29 2.55 -29.67
N TYR A 175 -9.52 2.75 -28.37
CA TYR A 175 -10.12 3.97 -27.84
C TYR A 175 -9.09 5.00 -27.36
N GLY A 176 -7.79 4.68 -27.39
CA GLY A 176 -6.72 5.55 -26.91
C GLY A 176 -6.78 5.81 -25.40
N SER A 177 -7.51 4.99 -24.64
CA SER A 177 -7.77 5.18 -23.21
C SER A 177 -7.77 3.83 -22.52
N THR A 178 -7.00 3.75 -21.44
CA THR A 178 -6.85 2.60 -20.56
C THR A 178 -7.93 2.52 -19.48
N ARG A 179 -8.72 3.60 -19.30
CA ARG A 179 -9.68 3.75 -18.20
C ARG A 179 -9.04 3.42 -16.86
N THR A 180 -7.82 3.91 -16.65
CA THR A 180 -7.06 3.67 -15.43
C THR A 180 -6.42 4.98 -14.96
N LEU A 181 -6.61 5.32 -13.68
CA LEU A 181 -5.84 6.36 -13.02
C LEU A 181 -4.60 5.75 -12.37
N GLY A 182 -3.44 6.34 -12.63
CA GLY A 182 -2.19 5.96 -11.99
C GLY A 182 -1.98 6.79 -10.74
N LEU A 183 -1.79 6.15 -9.60
CA LEU A 183 -1.38 6.83 -8.37
C LEU A 183 0.09 6.50 -8.10
N VAL A 184 0.95 7.50 -8.18
CA VAL A 184 2.37 7.36 -7.88
C VAL A 184 2.57 7.51 -6.37
N LEU A 185 3.10 6.45 -5.74
CA LEU A 185 3.28 6.39 -4.30
C LEU A 185 4.75 6.61 -3.94
N GLY A 186 5.09 7.77 -3.36
CA GLY A 186 6.43 8.16 -2.90
C GLY A 186 6.97 7.36 -1.70
N GLU A 187 6.06 6.68 -1.01
CA GLU A 187 6.33 5.73 0.07
C GLU A 187 6.53 4.30 -0.46
N HIS A 188 6.96 3.42 0.44
CA HIS A 188 6.93 1.99 0.20
C HIS A 188 5.49 1.50 -0.05
N LEU A 189 5.29 0.55 -0.97
CA LEU A 189 3.94 0.17 -1.43
C LEU A 189 3.01 -0.30 -0.32
N THR A 190 3.53 -0.93 0.75
CA THR A 190 2.70 -1.41 1.86
C THR A 190 2.11 -0.28 2.70
N TYR A 191 2.70 0.92 2.65
CA TYR A 191 2.17 2.13 3.31
C TYR A 191 0.70 2.39 2.95
N ALA A 192 0.32 2.13 1.70
CA ALA A 192 -1.05 2.25 1.20
C ALA A 192 -2.09 1.40 1.96
N PHE A 193 -1.63 0.38 2.69
CA PHE A 193 -2.47 -0.56 3.43
C PHE A 193 -2.22 -0.53 4.95
N GLU A 194 -1.09 0.03 5.38
CA GLU A 194 -0.65 0.05 6.77
C GLU A 194 -1.03 1.35 7.48
N ASP A 195 -1.00 2.49 6.78
CA ASP A 195 -1.40 3.78 7.34
C ASP A 195 -2.89 4.04 7.08
N GLN A 196 -3.63 4.29 8.17
CA GLN A 196 -5.07 4.47 8.10
C GLN A 196 -5.48 5.74 7.34
N GLN A 197 -4.71 6.81 7.49
CA GLN A 197 -4.99 8.08 6.81
C GLN A 197 -4.69 7.99 5.31
N ALA A 198 -3.65 7.23 4.94
CA ALA A 198 -3.38 6.85 3.58
C ALA A 198 -4.55 6.04 2.97
N ALA A 199 -5.08 5.05 3.69
CA ALA A 199 -6.24 4.30 3.24
C ALA A 199 -7.47 5.19 3.01
N VAL A 200 -7.69 6.20 3.87
CA VAL A 200 -8.79 7.17 3.73
C VAL A 200 -8.65 8.03 2.46
N PHE A 201 -7.44 8.51 2.16
CA PHE A 201 -7.17 9.22 0.91
C PHE A 201 -7.41 8.34 -0.32
N LEU A 202 -6.90 7.10 -0.30
CA LEU A 202 -7.09 6.13 -1.38
C LEU A 202 -8.56 5.77 -1.59
N ALA A 203 -9.35 5.69 -0.52
CA ALA A 203 -10.79 5.47 -0.61
C ALA A 203 -11.46 6.59 -1.41
N GLY A 204 -11.11 7.85 -1.15
CA GLY A 204 -11.62 9.00 -1.92
C GLY A 204 -11.28 8.93 -3.41
N VAL A 205 -10.04 8.54 -3.75
CA VAL A 205 -9.64 8.31 -5.15
C VAL A 205 -10.44 7.15 -5.77
N ALA A 206 -10.56 6.04 -5.04
CA ALA A 206 -11.25 4.84 -5.50
C ALA A 206 -12.75 5.06 -5.75
N GLU A 207 -13.39 5.95 -5.00
CA GLU A 207 -14.79 6.33 -5.20
C GLU A 207 -15.03 6.94 -6.58
N ILE A 208 -14.20 7.92 -6.97
CA ILE A 208 -14.28 8.54 -8.29
C ILE A 208 -13.94 7.54 -9.39
N CYS A 209 -12.94 6.68 -9.15
CA CYS A 209 -12.64 5.58 -10.08
C CYS A 209 -13.86 4.69 -10.30
N ALA A 210 -14.51 4.23 -9.22
CA ALA A 210 -15.69 3.37 -9.30
C ALA A 210 -16.88 4.07 -9.99
N GLU A 211 -17.13 5.34 -9.65
CA GLU A 211 -18.20 6.16 -10.23
C GLU A 211 -18.02 6.37 -11.75
N ARG A 212 -16.77 6.56 -12.20
CA ARG A 212 -16.43 6.87 -13.60
C ARG A 212 -16.05 5.63 -14.43
N GLY A 213 -16.09 4.44 -13.83
CA GLY A 213 -15.68 3.19 -14.47
C GLY A 213 -14.19 3.13 -14.81
N TYR A 214 -13.36 3.74 -13.97
CA TYR A 214 -11.90 3.68 -14.02
C TYR A 214 -11.36 2.62 -13.05
N GLY A 215 -10.25 1.99 -13.42
CA GLY A 215 -9.38 1.29 -12.48
C GLY A 215 -8.44 2.24 -11.77
N LEU A 216 -7.94 1.83 -10.59
CA LEU A 216 -6.85 2.50 -9.89
C LEU A 216 -5.60 1.61 -9.94
N LEU A 217 -4.51 2.15 -10.50
CA LEU A 217 -3.20 1.50 -10.52
C LEU A 217 -2.27 2.19 -9.55
N LEU A 218 -1.84 1.48 -8.50
CA LEU A 218 -0.77 1.95 -7.63
C LEU A 218 0.58 1.74 -8.33
N VAL A 219 1.31 2.83 -8.54
CA VAL A 219 2.63 2.88 -9.13
C VAL A 219 3.63 3.19 -8.02
N PRO A 220 4.26 2.19 -7.39
CA PRO A 220 5.22 2.45 -6.30
C PRO A 220 6.40 3.27 -6.83
N ILE A 221 7.21 3.91 -6.00
CA ILE A 221 8.59 4.28 -6.34
C ILE A 221 9.51 3.83 -5.21
N SER A 222 10.73 3.42 -5.56
CA SER A 222 11.70 2.87 -4.59
C SER A 222 12.99 3.69 -4.51
N GLY A 223 13.06 4.82 -5.22
CA GLY A 223 14.32 5.56 -5.38
C GLY A 223 15.24 4.97 -6.45
N ALA A 224 14.76 4.02 -7.25
CA ALA A 224 15.57 3.38 -8.27
C ALA A 224 15.70 4.28 -9.51
N LYS A 225 16.85 4.19 -10.19
CA LYS A 225 17.14 4.94 -11.42
C LYS A 225 16.10 4.76 -12.53
N ASP A 226 15.41 3.62 -12.56
CA ASP A 226 14.40 3.30 -13.57
C ASP A 226 12.96 3.64 -13.14
N ASP A 227 12.74 4.20 -11.94
CA ASP A 227 11.41 4.64 -11.49
C ASP A 227 10.75 5.63 -12.46
N PRO A 228 11.44 6.67 -12.98
CA PRO A 228 10.90 7.57 -14.01
C PRO A 228 10.36 6.84 -15.23
N LYS A 229 11.12 5.85 -15.74
CA LYS A 229 10.70 5.07 -16.92
C LYS A 229 9.49 4.21 -16.61
N ARG A 230 9.46 3.61 -15.42
CA ARG A 230 8.34 2.76 -14.98
C ARG A 230 7.06 3.58 -14.79
N VAL A 231 7.15 4.78 -14.23
CA VAL A 231 6.01 5.70 -14.14
C VAL A 231 5.54 6.11 -15.53
N ALA A 232 6.44 6.61 -16.39
CA ALA A 232 6.08 7.07 -17.74
C ALA A 232 5.46 5.95 -18.62
N SER A 233 5.90 4.71 -18.43
CA SER A 233 5.39 3.55 -19.17
C SER A 233 4.11 2.93 -18.59
N ALA A 234 3.62 3.42 -17.45
CA ALA A 234 2.37 2.94 -16.86
C ALA A 234 1.21 3.12 -17.85
N ALA A 235 0.39 2.09 -18.02
CA ALA A 235 -0.78 2.13 -18.90
C ALA A 235 -1.95 2.81 -18.18
N VAL A 236 -1.89 4.14 -18.09
CA VAL A 236 -2.86 5.00 -17.38
C VAL A 236 -3.22 6.20 -18.23
N ASP A 237 -4.39 6.78 -17.97
CA ASP A 237 -4.89 7.95 -18.68
C ASP A 237 -4.44 9.27 -18.02
N ALA A 238 -4.25 9.26 -16.71
CA ALA A 238 -3.77 10.39 -15.92
C ALA A 238 -3.07 9.91 -14.64
N PHE A 239 -2.34 10.83 -14.00
CA PHE A 239 -1.58 10.57 -12.78
C PHE A 239 -2.06 11.39 -11.57
N ILE A 240 -2.03 10.75 -10.41
CA ILE A 240 -2.01 11.41 -9.10
C ILE A 240 -0.63 11.14 -8.52
N ILE A 241 0.15 12.17 -8.25
CA ILE A 241 1.47 12.09 -7.63
C ILE A 241 1.27 12.37 -6.15
N TRP A 242 1.34 11.32 -5.33
CA TRP A 242 0.98 11.43 -3.92
C TRP A 242 2.22 11.53 -3.04
N THR A 243 2.41 12.78 -2.59
CA THR A 243 3.52 13.38 -1.84
C THR A 243 4.90 13.06 -2.40
N THR A 244 5.60 14.07 -2.90
CA THR A 244 6.97 13.95 -3.37
C THR A 244 7.80 15.20 -3.10
N THR A 245 9.11 15.14 -3.38
CA THR A 245 10.06 16.22 -3.21
C THR A 245 10.10 17.18 -4.40
N ASP A 246 10.58 18.41 -4.18
CA ASP A 246 10.75 19.43 -5.23
C ASP A 246 11.60 18.94 -6.42
N ASP A 247 12.58 18.09 -6.13
CA ASP A 247 13.58 17.59 -7.07
C ASP A 247 13.27 16.20 -7.64
N ASP A 248 12.06 15.67 -7.41
CA ASP A 248 11.75 14.30 -7.83
C ASP A 248 11.72 14.17 -9.38
N PRO A 249 12.62 13.36 -10.00
CA PRO A 249 12.59 13.07 -11.44
C PRO A 249 11.26 12.46 -11.93
N ILE A 250 10.40 11.96 -11.04
CA ILE A 250 9.04 11.57 -11.42
C ILE A 250 8.23 12.72 -11.98
N LEU A 251 8.40 13.95 -11.47
CA LEU A 251 7.68 15.13 -11.97
C LEU A 251 7.95 15.35 -13.46
N GLU A 252 9.23 15.31 -13.83
CA GLU A 252 9.65 15.43 -15.24
C GLU A 252 9.19 14.24 -16.08
N ALA A 253 9.24 13.02 -15.54
CA ALA A 253 8.78 11.83 -16.25
C ALA A 253 7.28 11.87 -16.58
N VAL A 254 6.47 12.32 -15.62
CA VAL A 254 5.03 12.49 -15.80
C VAL A 254 4.74 13.64 -16.77
N ALA A 255 5.44 14.78 -16.65
CA ALA A 255 5.28 15.90 -17.58
C ALA A 255 5.62 15.50 -19.02
N ALA A 256 6.73 14.77 -19.22
CA ALA A 256 7.14 14.27 -20.52
C ALA A 256 6.14 13.26 -21.12
N SER A 257 5.32 12.59 -20.30
CA SER A 257 4.27 11.69 -20.78
C SER A 257 3.08 12.43 -21.41
N GLN A 258 2.96 13.75 -21.19
CA GLN A 258 1.88 14.61 -21.68
C GLN A 258 0.47 14.18 -21.23
N ARG A 259 0.40 13.38 -20.15
CA ARG A 259 -0.86 12.98 -19.52
C ARG A 259 -1.23 13.98 -18.42
N PRO A 260 -2.52 14.23 -18.18
CA PRO A 260 -2.97 15.04 -17.05
C PRO A 260 -2.38 14.49 -15.74
N ALA A 261 -2.00 15.40 -14.85
CA ALA A 261 -1.46 15.03 -13.56
C ALA A 261 -1.88 16.01 -12.46
N VAL A 262 -2.02 15.45 -11.26
CA VAL A 262 -2.30 16.19 -10.03
C VAL A 262 -1.26 15.83 -8.99
N VAL A 263 -0.72 16.82 -8.29
CA VAL A 263 0.16 16.62 -7.15
C VAL A 263 -0.66 16.79 -5.87
N HIS A 264 -0.53 15.85 -4.93
CA HIS A 264 -1.09 15.95 -3.59
C HIS A 264 0.04 16.19 -2.58
N GLY A 265 -0.06 17.25 -1.78
CA GLY A 265 0.91 17.56 -0.72
C GLY A 265 2.37 17.70 -1.18
N GLY A 266 2.59 18.10 -2.44
CA GLY A 266 3.92 18.16 -3.05
C GLY A 266 4.20 19.52 -3.71
N PRO A 267 5.21 19.60 -4.58
CA PRO A 267 5.59 20.86 -5.22
C PRO A 267 4.56 21.29 -6.27
N ALA A 268 4.40 22.61 -6.41
CA ALA A 268 3.72 23.16 -7.57
C ALA A 268 4.55 22.90 -8.83
N ARG A 269 3.89 22.48 -9.92
CA ARG A 269 4.52 22.25 -11.22
C ARG A 269 3.62 22.78 -12.33
N ASP A 270 4.21 23.54 -13.24
CA ASP A 270 3.49 24.04 -14.42
C ASP A 270 2.82 22.89 -15.19
N GLY A 271 1.53 23.07 -15.48
CA GLY A 271 0.72 22.08 -16.18
C GLY A 271 0.10 21.01 -15.28
N PHE A 272 0.42 20.96 -13.98
CA PHE A 272 -0.22 20.06 -13.02
C PHE A 272 -1.17 20.84 -12.10
N SER A 273 -2.25 20.18 -11.67
CA SER A 273 -3.05 20.70 -10.56
C SER A 273 -2.38 20.36 -9.22
N LEU A 274 -2.65 21.16 -8.18
CA LEU A 274 -2.12 20.93 -6.83
C LEU A 274 -3.27 20.88 -5.83
N VAL A 275 -3.32 19.81 -5.04
CA VAL A 275 -4.23 19.65 -3.90
C VAL A 275 -3.40 19.63 -2.63
N SER A 276 -3.58 20.64 -1.78
CA SER A 276 -2.94 20.75 -0.47
C SER A 276 -3.73 21.72 0.40
N ILE A 277 -3.62 21.55 1.72
CA ILE A 277 -3.97 22.57 2.72
C ILE A 277 -2.81 23.55 2.92
N ASP A 278 -3.07 24.67 3.60
CA ASP A 278 -2.05 25.55 4.16
C ASP A 278 -1.39 24.89 5.39
N ASN A 279 -0.40 24.04 5.08
CA ASN A 279 0.38 23.31 6.08
C ASN A 279 1.12 24.24 7.05
N ARG A 280 1.57 25.42 6.60
CA ARG A 280 2.34 26.35 7.44
C ARG A 280 1.44 27.02 8.46
N ALA A 281 0.28 27.53 8.04
CA ALA A 281 -0.70 28.11 8.94
C ALA A 281 -1.23 27.08 9.95
N ALA A 282 -1.59 25.89 9.47
CA ALA A 282 -2.07 24.80 10.33
C ALA A 282 -1.04 24.38 11.39
N ALA A 283 0.22 24.19 10.97
CA ALA A 283 1.32 23.84 11.87
C ALA A 283 1.60 24.94 12.89
N ARG A 284 1.62 26.20 12.47
CA ARG A 284 1.80 27.34 13.38
C ARG A 284 0.70 27.37 14.44
N MET A 285 -0.56 27.23 14.03
CA MET A 285 -1.70 27.29 14.95
C MET A 285 -1.70 26.14 15.96
N MET A 286 -1.35 24.92 15.53
CA MET A 286 -1.21 23.80 16.45
C MET A 286 -0.04 24.01 17.42
N ALA A 287 1.14 24.41 16.91
CA ALA A 287 2.32 24.61 17.74
C ALA A 287 2.14 25.74 18.76
N VAL A 288 1.47 26.85 18.42
CA VAL A 288 1.14 27.90 19.40
C VAL A 288 0.43 27.32 20.61
N ARG A 289 -0.51 26.39 20.39
CA ARG A 289 -1.25 25.75 21.48
C ARG A 289 -0.39 24.75 22.24
N THR A 290 0.30 23.86 21.53
CA THR A 290 1.11 22.80 22.14
C THR A 290 2.26 23.38 22.95
N PHE A 291 2.86 24.49 22.49
CA PHE A 291 4.03 25.11 23.11
C PHE A 291 3.69 26.25 24.11
N ALA A 292 2.42 26.66 24.23
CA ALA A 292 2.02 27.85 25.00
C ALA A 292 2.55 27.89 26.44
N SER A 293 2.65 26.73 27.10
CA SER A 293 3.18 26.59 28.46
C SER A 293 4.45 25.76 28.53
N ALA A 294 5.06 25.48 27.39
CA ALA A 294 6.29 24.70 27.31
C ALA A 294 7.46 25.53 27.85
N LYS A 295 8.52 24.85 28.27
CA LYS A 295 9.83 25.44 28.51
C LYS A 295 10.84 24.92 27.50
N ARG A 296 10.60 23.72 26.96
CA ARG A 296 11.50 22.98 26.07
C ARG A 296 10.66 22.26 25.01
N PRO A 297 10.18 22.98 23.98
CA PRO A 297 9.41 22.37 22.91
C PRO A 297 10.28 21.45 22.06
N GLY A 298 9.67 20.36 21.61
CA GLY A 298 10.21 19.41 20.65
C GLY A 298 9.24 19.16 19.49
N ILE A 299 9.78 18.60 18.41
CA ILE A 299 9.02 18.29 17.20
C ILE A 299 9.39 16.88 16.74
N ILE A 300 8.39 16.06 16.42
CA ILE A 300 8.59 14.84 15.61
C ILE A 300 8.20 15.16 14.17
N SER A 301 9.20 15.19 13.30
CA SER A 301 9.09 15.53 11.89
C SER A 301 9.01 14.27 11.02
N GLN A 302 8.34 14.41 9.88
CA GLN A 302 8.47 13.50 8.74
C GLN A 302 9.83 13.69 8.04
N PRO A 303 10.20 12.82 7.08
CA PRO A 303 11.45 12.91 6.35
C PRO A 303 11.69 14.27 5.71
N LEU A 304 12.94 14.72 5.71
CA LEU A 304 13.36 15.95 5.04
C LEU A 304 13.47 15.74 3.53
N ASP A 305 13.96 14.58 3.11
CA ASP A 305 14.22 14.25 1.71
C ASP A 305 14.07 12.74 1.46
N ARG A 306 14.39 12.32 0.23
CA ARG A 306 14.30 10.93 -0.23
C ARG A 306 15.36 10.00 0.39
N ALA A 307 16.41 10.53 1.00
CA ALA A 307 17.37 9.71 1.74
C ALA A 307 16.75 9.18 3.04
N ARG A 308 15.74 9.88 3.56
CA ARG A 308 14.93 9.43 4.72
C ARG A 308 15.80 9.07 5.92
N GLU A 309 16.76 9.93 6.23
CA GLU A 309 17.63 9.71 7.38
C GLU A 309 16.91 10.06 8.69
N THR A 310 17.03 9.17 9.68
CA THR A 310 16.58 9.43 11.04
C THR A 310 17.58 10.37 11.72
N VAL A 311 17.13 11.54 12.17
CA VAL A 311 17.99 12.57 12.78
C VAL A 311 17.36 13.08 14.08
N LEU A 312 18.18 13.34 15.11
CA LEU A 312 17.77 14.08 16.30
C LEU A 312 18.72 15.26 16.49
N ALA A 313 18.25 16.48 16.21
CA ALA A 313 19.09 17.68 16.19
C ALA A 313 18.33 18.92 16.66
N LEU A 314 19.07 19.92 17.11
CA LEU A 314 18.53 21.24 17.45
C LEU A 314 18.46 22.11 16.18
N GLY A 315 17.35 22.84 16.02
CA GLY A 315 17.22 23.87 14.99
C GLY A 315 17.44 23.38 13.56
N VAL A 316 16.93 22.18 13.22
CA VAL A 316 16.93 21.64 11.84
C VAL A 316 16.40 22.72 10.90
N GLU A 317 17.18 23.12 9.89
CA GLU A 317 16.79 24.20 8.97
C GLU A 317 15.63 23.75 8.08
N PRO A 318 14.41 24.33 8.23
CA PRO A 318 13.25 23.90 7.45
C PRO A 318 13.46 23.96 5.93
N THR A 319 14.26 24.92 5.43
CA THR A 319 14.48 25.07 3.98
C THR A 319 15.31 23.95 3.35
N THR A 320 15.94 23.08 4.15
CA THR A 320 16.63 21.88 3.62
C THR A 320 15.68 20.72 3.40
N ALA A 321 14.44 20.78 3.92
CA ALA A 321 13.43 19.78 3.61
C ALA A 321 12.95 19.96 2.17
N LEU A 322 13.16 18.94 1.35
CA LEU A 322 12.75 18.88 -0.06
C LEU A 322 11.30 18.43 -0.22
N PHE A 323 10.69 17.80 0.79
CA PHE A 323 9.25 17.58 0.83
C PHE A 323 8.53 18.89 1.22
N PRO A 324 7.70 19.48 0.35
CA PRO A 324 7.05 20.77 0.65
C PRO A 324 6.14 20.70 1.87
N VAL A 325 5.39 19.61 2.06
CA VAL A 325 4.58 19.40 3.27
C VAL A 325 5.43 19.43 4.53
N THR A 326 6.55 18.69 4.57
CA THR A 326 7.47 18.70 5.72
C THR A 326 8.05 20.10 5.94
N ARG A 327 8.52 20.75 4.88
CA ARG A 327 9.10 22.10 4.93
C ARG A 327 8.10 23.11 5.50
N GLU A 328 6.90 23.19 4.94
CA GLU A 328 5.90 24.16 5.37
C GLU A 328 5.44 23.92 6.82
N ARG A 329 5.32 22.66 7.25
CA ARG A 329 5.02 22.34 8.65
C ARG A 329 6.16 22.75 9.59
N LEU A 330 7.42 22.46 9.25
CA LEU A 330 8.58 22.91 10.02
C LEU A 330 8.66 24.44 10.09
N LEU A 331 8.36 25.14 8.98
CA LEU A 331 8.28 26.61 8.95
C LEU A 331 7.20 27.13 9.90
N GLY A 332 6.02 26.52 9.91
CA GLY A 332 4.92 26.89 10.81
C GLY A 332 5.28 26.65 12.28
N PHE A 333 5.92 25.51 12.58
CA PHE A 333 6.43 25.23 13.92
C PHE A 333 7.52 26.22 14.36
N ARG A 334 8.42 26.61 13.44
CA ARG A 334 9.42 27.66 13.70
C ARG A 334 8.76 29.00 14.00
N ASP A 335 7.80 29.42 13.18
CA ASP A 335 7.06 30.69 13.37
C ASP A 335 6.39 30.72 14.75
N ALA A 336 5.81 29.59 15.20
CA ALA A 336 5.18 29.49 16.51
C ALA A 336 6.19 29.50 17.65
N ALA A 337 7.29 28.76 17.53
CA ALA A 337 8.35 28.71 18.53
C ALA A 337 8.97 30.09 18.76
N GLU A 338 9.31 30.80 17.69
CA GLU A 338 9.89 32.14 17.74
C GLU A 338 8.90 33.16 18.32
N ALA A 339 7.62 33.08 17.93
CA ALA A 339 6.57 33.95 18.49
C ALA A 339 6.36 33.75 20.00
N LEU A 340 6.65 32.56 20.53
CA LEU A 340 6.59 32.24 21.96
C LEU A 340 7.92 32.47 22.70
N GLY A 341 8.94 32.99 22.00
CA GLY A 341 10.24 33.33 22.59
C GLY A 341 11.22 32.17 22.68
N PHE A 342 10.97 31.05 22.00
CA PHE A 342 11.94 29.97 21.84
C PHE A 342 12.78 30.22 20.57
N PRO A 343 14.08 30.50 20.68
CA PRO A 343 14.94 30.56 19.50
C PRO A 343 14.88 29.23 18.75
N TRP A 344 14.72 29.23 17.43
CA TRP A 344 14.64 27.99 16.64
C TRP A 344 15.83 27.04 16.89
N SER A 345 17.02 27.61 17.07
CA SER A 345 18.25 26.88 17.41
C SER A 345 18.21 26.12 18.74
N SER A 346 17.18 26.33 19.56
CA SER A 346 16.96 25.62 20.83
C SER A 346 15.86 24.55 20.76
N VAL A 347 15.09 24.49 19.66
CA VAL A 347 14.01 23.53 19.48
C VAL A 347 14.58 22.19 19.03
N LEU A 348 14.23 21.12 19.75
CA LEU A 348 14.70 19.77 19.45
C LEU A 348 13.80 19.12 18.39
N VAL A 349 14.36 18.71 17.27
CA VAL A 349 13.64 18.10 16.15
C VAL A 349 14.14 16.67 15.95
N GLY A 350 13.21 15.72 16.07
CA GLY A 350 13.40 14.32 15.70
C GLY A 350 12.81 14.08 14.32
N VAL A 351 13.65 13.95 13.30
CA VAL A 351 13.25 13.58 11.94
C VAL A 351 13.17 12.05 11.88
N ALA A 352 11.97 11.53 11.63
CA ALA A 352 11.77 10.11 11.35
C ALA A 352 11.99 9.83 9.86
N ALA A 353 12.55 8.66 9.53
CA ALA A 353 12.68 8.14 8.17
C ALA A 353 11.33 7.76 7.55
N THR A 354 10.35 7.43 8.40
CA THR A 354 9.03 6.96 8.02
C THR A 354 7.93 7.55 8.89
N ASN A 355 6.70 7.58 8.37
CA ASN A 355 5.52 7.83 9.16
C ASN A 355 5.15 6.55 9.96
N HIS A 356 5.80 6.32 11.09
CA HIS A 356 5.63 5.10 11.90
C HIS A 356 5.76 5.40 13.40
N ASP A 357 4.88 4.82 14.20
CA ASP A 357 4.83 4.98 15.68
C ASP A 357 6.12 4.55 16.39
N ARG A 358 6.69 3.38 16.11
CA ARG A 358 7.90 2.85 16.76
C ARG A 358 9.13 3.72 16.58
N GLU A 359 9.30 4.30 15.39
CA GLU A 359 10.41 5.21 15.13
C GLU A 359 10.22 6.52 15.90
N ALA A 360 9.00 7.06 15.89
CA ALA A 360 8.64 8.22 16.70
C ALA A 360 8.81 7.95 18.21
N GLN A 361 8.47 6.76 18.69
CA GLN A 361 8.67 6.33 20.07
C GLN A 361 10.16 6.32 20.44
N SER A 362 11.03 5.80 19.56
CA SER A 362 12.47 5.79 19.80
C SER A 362 13.07 7.20 19.83
N LEU A 363 12.64 8.09 18.94
CA LEU A 363 13.05 9.49 18.96
C LEU A 363 12.54 10.21 20.21
N ALA A 364 11.27 10.03 20.57
CA ALA A 364 10.66 10.63 21.75
C ALA A 364 11.32 10.14 23.05
N ALA A 365 11.64 8.85 23.16
CA ALA A 365 12.39 8.31 24.30
C ALA A 365 13.74 9.03 24.46
N GLN A 366 14.50 9.22 23.37
CA GLN A 366 15.74 9.98 23.40
C GLN A 366 15.53 11.46 23.79
N MET A 367 14.41 12.08 23.39
CA MET A 367 14.07 13.44 23.82
C MET A 367 13.75 13.52 25.33
N LEU A 368 13.14 12.47 25.90
CA LEU A 368 12.75 12.39 27.31
C LEU A 368 13.90 11.95 28.23
N GLU A 369 14.88 11.20 27.72
CA GLU A 369 16.06 10.74 28.49
C GLU A 369 17.17 11.81 28.61
N ARG A 370 17.07 12.90 27.85
CA ARG A 370 18.06 14.00 27.91
C ARG A 370 18.07 14.66 29.29
N GLY A 371 19.24 15.18 29.68
CA GLY A 371 19.40 15.94 30.94
C GLY A 371 18.49 17.16 31.06
N THR A 372 17.93 17.64 29.94
CA THR A 372 16.84 18.62 29.90
C THR A 372 15.73 18.10 28.98
N PRO A 373 14.74 17.36 29.49
CA PRO A 373 13.74 16.68 28.67
C PRO A 373 12.72 17.67 28.11
N VAL A 374 12.20 17.37 26.92
CA VAL A 374 11.09 18.13 26.32
C VAL A 374 9.84 18.06 27.19
N ASP A 375 9.07 19.14 27.24
CA ASP A 375 7.79 19.22 27.97
C ASP A 375 6.59 19.53 27.05
N ALA A 376 6.84 19.65 25.76
CA ALA A 376 5.82 19.69 24.72
C ALA A 376 6.35 19.12 23.41
N VAL A 377 5.56 18.32 22.70
CA VAL A 377 5.93 17.74 21.40
C VAL A 377 4.81 17.95 20.38
N ALA A 378 5.14 18.58 19.26
CA ALA A 378 4.29 18.61 18.07
C ALA A 378 4.75 17.55 17.08
N ALA A 379 3.89 16.58 16.76
CA ALA A 379 4.16 15.55 15.78
C ALA A 379 3.45 15.84 14.45
N MET A 380 4.08 15.45 13.33
CA MET A 380 3.55 15.66 11.99
C MET A 380 2.53 14.61 11.53
N SER A 381 2.20 13.63 12.38
CA SER A 381 1.10 12.70 12.21
C SER A 381 0.58 12.22 13.56
N ASP A 382 -0.67 11.81 13.62
CA ASP A 382 -1.23 11.16 14.80
C ASP A 382 -0.52 9.83 15.11
N LEU A 383 -0.08 9.08 14.09
CA LEU A 383 0.66 7.84 14.28
C LEU A 383 2.01 8.10 14.97
N GLN A 384 2.72 9.14 14.57
CA GLN A 384 3.94 9.57 15.25
C GLN A 384 3.65 10.10 16.66
N ALA A 385 2.55 10.83 16.85
CA ALA A 385 2.12 11.30 18.16
C ALA A 385 1.81 10.15 19.13
N VAL A 386 1.19 9.06 18.66
CA VAL A 386 0.99 7.84 19.46
C VAL A 386 2.33 7.27 19.91
N GLY A 387 3.35 7.24 19.04
CA GLY A 387 4.71 6.87 19.43
C GLY A 387 5.27 7.74 20.56
N VAL A 388 5.00 9.05 20.54
CA VAL A 388 5.38 9.97 21.63
C VAL A 388 4.64 9.62 22.94
N LEU A 389 3.34 9.33 22.87
CA LEU A 389 2.54 8.92 24.03
C LEU A 389 3.05 7.61 24.63
N ASP A 390 3.44 6.64 23.80
CA ASP A 390 4.01 5.37 24.24
C ASP A 390 5.37 5.55 24.91
N ALA A 391 6.21 6.46 24.40
CA ALA A 391 7.48 6.82 25.03
C ALA A 391 7.25 7.49 26.40
N ALA A 392 6.30 8.43 26.49
CA ALA A 392 5.94 9.08 27.74
C ALA A 392 5.44 8.07 28.78
N LYS A 393 4.55 7.16 28.37
CA LYS A 393 4.06 6.07 29.22
C LYS A 393 5.18 5.17 29.71
N ALA A 394 6.12 4.78 28.84
CA ALA A 394 7.27 3.96 29.22
C ALA A 394 8.21 4.67 30.21
N ALA A 395 8.33 6.00 30.09
CA ALA A 395 9.13 6.84 30.99
C ALA A 395 8.37 7.30 32.25
N ASN A 396 7.11 6.88 32.44
CA ASN A 396 6.21 7.37 33.50
C ASN A 396 6.02 8.90 33.52
N VAL A 397 6.04 9.54 32.35
CA VAL A 397 5.77 10.96 32.15
C VAL A 397 4.27 11.15 31.90
N ARG A 398 3.61 12.04 32.65
CA ARG A 398 2.16 12.26 32.51
C ARG A 398 1.86 13.21 31.35
N VAL A 399 0.84 12.85 30.58
CA VAL A 399 0.28 13.70 29.53
C VAL A 399 -1.13 14.10 29.96
N PRO A 400 -1.49 15.39 30.02
CA PRO A 400 -0.73 16.57 29.57
C PRO A 400 0.18 17.21 30.64
N ASP A 401 0.13 16.76 31.90
CA ASP A 401 0.70 17.49 33.06
C ASP A 401 2.21 17.77 32.94
N ASP A 402 2.98 16.77 32.52
CA ASP A 402 4.44 16.84 32.43
C ASP A 402 4.91 16.97 30.97
N LEU A 403 4.11 16.48 30.01
CA LEU A 403 4.36 16.54 28.57
C LEU A 403 3.05 16.81 27.81
N LYS A 404 3.03 17.86 27.00
CA LYS A 404 1.95 18.09 26.03
C LYS A 404 2.26 17.44 24.70
N VAL A 405 1.26 16.83 24.04
CA VAL A 405 1.45 16.17 22.74
C VAL A 405 0.34 16.58 21.78
N SER A 406 0.71 16.92 20.55
CA SER A 406 -0.24 17.15 19.45
C SER A 406 0.15 16.35 18.21
N GLY A 407 -0.84 15.98 17.40
CA GLY A 407 -0.66 15.24 16.15
C GLY A 407 -1.25 15.95 14.93
N TRP A 408 -1.52 15.15 13.91
CA TRP A 408 -2.01 15.59 12.61
C TRP A 408 -2.91 14.52 11.97
N ASP A 409 -3.94 15.00 11.26
CA ASP A 409 -5.00 14.32 10.52
C ASP A 409 -6.31 13.96 11.26
N ASP A 410 -6.40 14.16 12.58
CA ASP A 410 -7.57 13.78 13.41
C ASP A 410 -8.07 12.34 13.14
N SER A 411 -7.12 11.42 13.01
CA SER A 411 -7.36 10.00 12.81
C SER A 411 -8.10 9.37 14.00
N PRO A 412 -8.65 8.15 13.83
CA PRO A 412 -9.24 7.41 14.95
C PRO A 412 -8.26 7.22 16.12
N ALA A 413 -6.97 7.03 15.84
CA ALA A 413 -5.94 6.98 16.87
C ALA A 413 -5.88 8.26 17.71
N ALA A 414 -6.11 9.45 17.12
CA ALA A 414 -6.18 10.69 17.87
C ALA A 414 -7.40 10.73 18.81
N SER A 415 -8.57 10.30 18.33
CA SER A 415 -9.77 10.25 19.15
C SER A 415 -9.63 9.26 20.31
N GLU A 416 -9.09 8.07 20.05
CA GLU A 416 -8.88 7.01 21.04
C GLU A 416 -7.90 7.43 22.16
N ASN A 417 -6.87 8.21 21.80
CA ASN A 417 -5.85 8.66 22.75
C ASN A 417 -6.11 10.05 23.34
N GLN A 418 -7.28 10.65 23.08
CA GLN A 418 -7.60 12.03 23.47
C GLN A 418 -6.51 13.04 23.03
N LEU A 419 -5.97 12.82 21.83
CA LEU A 419 -4.91 13.60 21.22
C LEU A 419 -5.49 14.82 20.50
N SER A 420 -4.92 15.99 20.78
CA SER A 420 -5.21 17.21 20.01
C SER A 420 -4.53 17.11 18.64
N SER A 421 -5.26 17.35 17.57
CA SER A 421 -4.79 17.09 16.21
C SER A 421 -5.26 18.15 15.21
N VAL A 422 -4.48 18.38 14.15
CA VAL A 422 -4.93 19.16 12.98
C VAL A 422 -5.83 18.26 12.15
N ARG A 423 -7.11 18.62 12.00
CA ARG A 423 -8.04 17.91 11.13
C ARG A 423 -8.00 18.49 9.72
N GLN A 424 -7.90 17.60 8.74
CA GLN A 424 -8.11 17.86 7.33
C GLN A 424 -8.90 16.69 6.71
N ASP A 425 -9.63 16.94 5.62
CA ASP A 425 -10.41 15.88 4.97
C ASP A 425 -9.61 15.20 3.85
N LEU A 426 -8.82 14.18 4.22
CA LEU A 426 -8.03 13.41 3.26
C LEU A 426 -8.89 12.64 2.24
N ARG A 427 -10.12 12.25 2.60
CA ARG A 427 -11.02 11.57 1.67
C ARG A 427 -11.49 12.54 0.59
N ALA A 428 -11.92 13.74 0.99
CA ALA A 428 -12.28 14.80 0.07
C ALA A 428 -11.10 15.23 -0.82
N GLN A 429 -9.88 15.31 -0.27
CA GLN A 429 -8.68 15.57 -1.04
C GLN A 429 -8.39 14.45 -2.07
N GLY A 430 -8.60 13.18 -1.72
CA GLY A 430 -8.51 12.05 -2.65
C GLY A 430 -9.53 12.13 -3.78
N VAL A 431 -10.78 12.46 -3.45
CA VAL A 431 -11.85 12.73 -4.43
C VAL A 431 -11.44 13.86 -5.38
N ALA A 432 -10.94 14.97 -4.84
CA ALA A 432 -10.53 16.12 -5.62
C ALA A 432 -9.38 15.82 -6.57
N CYS A 433 -8.35 15.10 -6.08
CA CYS A 433 -7.25 14.65 -6.92
C CYS A 433 -7.73 13.81 -8.11
N ALA A 434 -8.67 12.89 -7.87
CA ALA A 434 -9.21 12.04 -8.93
C ALA A 434 -10.05 12.83 -9.94
N ARG A 435 -10.90 13.76 -9.49
CA ARG A 435 -11.69 14.64 -10.37
C ARG A 435 -10.79 15.50 -11.25
N LEU A 436 -9.83 16.19 -10.64
CA LEU A 436 -8.86 17.04 -11.36
C LEU A 436 -8.03 16.23 -12.35
N ALA A 437 -7.59 15.01 -11.98
CA ALA A 437 -6.84 14.13 -12.90
C ALA A 437 -7.69 13.71 -14.11
N LEU A 438 -9.01 13.63 -13.96
CA LEU A 438 -9.96 13.35 -15.05
C LEU A 438 -10.40 14.60 -15.82
N GLY A 439 -9.88 15.78 -15.49
CA GLY A 439 -10.21 17.05 -16.13
C GLY A 439 -11.55 17.66 -15.67
N GLU A 440 -12.04 17.26 -14.50
CA GLU A 440 -13.23 17.84 -13.87
C GLU A 440 -12.82 18.97 -12.90
N ASP A 441 -13.73 19.93 -12.67
CA ASP A 441 -13.56 20.95 -11.64
C ASP A 441 -13.67 20.32 -10.23
N SER A 442 -12.91 20.85 -9.28
CA SER A 442 -12.95 20.41 -7.89
C SER A 442 -12.55 21.53 -6.91
N GLU A 443 -12.92 21.37 -5.65
CA GLU A 443 -12.54 22.26 -4.55
C GLU A 443 -11.02 22.30 -4.33
N LEU A 444 -10.55 23.47 -3.89
CA LEU A 444 -9.19 23.71 -3.43
C LEU A 444 -9.21 23.79 -1.89
N PHE A 445 -8.27 23.11 -1.23
CA PHE A 445 -8.30 22.87 0.21
C PHE A 445 -7.48 23.86 1.05
N GLY A 446 -7.04 24.98 0.48
CA GLY A 446 -6.07 25.90 1.12
C GLY A 446 -6.39 26.18 2.59
N ASP A 447 -7.62 26.58 2.89
CA ASP A 447 -8.09 26.89 4.24
C ASP A 447 -8.98 25.79 4.87
N ASP A 448 -9.13 24.64 4.21
CA ASP A 448 -10.00 23.53 4.66
C ASP A 448 -9.29 22.62 5.68
N TRP A 449 -8.96 23.21 6.82
CA TRP A 449 -8.41 22.52 7.99
C TRP A 449 -8.92 23.16 9.28
N SER A 450 -8.86 22.42 10.38
CA SER A 450 -9.29 22.91 11.70
C SER A 450 -8.49 22.23 12.81
N LEU A 451 -8.43 22.85 13.99
CA LEU A 451 -7.83 22.21 15.16
C LEU A 451 -8.90 21.45 15.94
N VAL A 452 -8.64 20.19 16.24
CA VAL A 452 -9.45 19.39 17.16
C VAL A 452 -8.70 19.28 18.47
N ILE A 453 -9.25 19.94 19.50
CA ILE A 453 -8.60 20.07 20.79
C ILE A 453 -9.12 19.02 21.75
N ARG A 454 -8.19 18.28 22.37
CA ARG A 454 -8.47 17.24 23.36
C ARG A 454 -7.53 17.40 24.57
N SER A 455 -7.58 16.44 25.51
CA SER A 455 -6.87 16.55 26.79
C SER A 455 -5.35 16.53 26.65
N SER A 456 -4.77 16.00 25.57
CA SER A 456 -3.30 15.92 25.41
C SER A 456 -2.56 17.27 25.37
N THR A 457 -3.28 18.39 25.22
CA THR A 457 -2.70 19.75 25.22
C THR A 457 -3.37 20.71 26.20
N SER A 458 -4.40 20.26 26.93
CA SER A 458 -5.27 21.12 27.74
C SER A 458 -4.95 21.08 29.23
#